data_AF-A0A2T4HVQ7-F1
#
_entry.id   AF-A0A2T4HVQ7-F1
#
_cell.length_a   1.000
_cell.length_b   1.000
_cell.length_c   1.000
_cell.angle_alpha   90.00
_cell.angle_beta   90.00
_cell.angle_gamma   90.00
#
_symmetry.space_group_name_H-M   'P 1'
#
loop_
_entity.id
_entity.type
_entity.pdbx_description
1 polymer ?
#
loop_
_entity_poly.entity_id
_entity_poly.type
_entity_poly.pdbx_seq_one_letter_code
_entity_poly.pdbx_strand_id
1 'polypeptide(L)'
;MSDSACTFLESLQRFDLSMLLRHCRASVEEVEVAFDWVGDITEEAVVVRAPIPIAEALTSLPPQDRKRIAEAVASGQQTAKQHEDICVVTADGSQANGAVALLSELLIHRAMMVSVSTGGPRFRT
;
A
#
# COMPACT_ATOMS: atom_id res chain seq x y z
N MET A 1 -2.05 2.42 16.24
CA MET A 1 -1.43 1.19 15.67
C MET A 1 -0.72 1.42 14.35
N SER A 2 -0.86 2.58 13.69
CA SER A 2 0.01 3.01 12.58
C SER A 2 1.36 3.60 13.03
N ASP A 3 1.50 4.01 14.30
CA ASP A 3 2.69 4.72 14.78
C ASP A 3 3.98 3.92 14.68
N SER A 4 3.98 2.63 15.05
CA SER A 4 5.19 1.80 14.96
C SER A 4 5.65 1.60 13.51
N ALA A 5 4.71 1.39 12.58
CA ALA A 5 5.02 1.31 11.15
C ALA A 5 5.54 2.65 10.61
N CYS A 6 4.97 3.78 11.07
CA CYS A 6 5.46 5.12 10.70
C CYS A 6 6.88 5.36 11.20
N THR A 7 7.18 5.02 12.46
CA THR A 7 8.53 5.16 13.03
C THR A 7 9.55 4.28 12.29
N PHE A 8 9.16 3.05 11.91
CA PHE A 8 10.01 2.18 11.11
C PHE A 8 10.34 2.79 9.74
N LEU A 9 9.33 3.30 9.02
CA LEU A 9 9.54 3.95 7.72
C LEU A 9 10.39 5.22 7.85
N GLU A 10 10.19 6.00 8.90
CA GLU A 10 11.02 7.18 9.20
C GLU A 10 12.48 6.79 9.48
N SER A 11 12.72 5.68 10.18
CA SER A 11 14.08 5.15 10.39
C SER A 11 14.77 4.74 9.07
N LEU A 12 13.99 4.34 8.07
CA LEU A 12 14.45 4.04 6.71
C LEU A 12 14.50 5.28 5.80
N GLN A 13 14.28 6.48 6.35
CA GLN A 13 14.21 7.75 5.63
C GLN A 13 13.08 7.80 4.58
N ARG A 14 12.02 7.00 4.76
CA ARG A 14 10.81 6.96 3.94
C ARG A 14 9.68 7.78 4.55
N PHE A 15 9.95 9.08 4.73
CA PHE A 15 9.02 10.05 5.33
C PHE A 15 7.76 10.28 4.50
N ASP A 16 7.85 10.13 3.18
CA ASP A 16 6.72 10.18 2.26
C ASP A 16 5.74 9.03 2.53
N LEU A 17 6.25 7.80 2.66
CA LEU A 17 5.42 6.63 2.95
C LEU A 17 4.82 6.69 4.37
N SER A 18 5.60 7.16 5.35
CA SER A 18 5.07 7.34 6.72
C SER A 18 3.95 8.39 6.74
N MET A 19 4.11 9.48 5.98
CA MET A 19 3.10 10.53 5.87
C MET A 19 1.78 10.00 5.28
N LEU A 20 1.82 9.17 4.24
CA LEU A 20 0.61 8.53 3.70
C LEU A 20 -0.05 7.59 4.72
N LEU A 21 0.76 6.74 5.37
CA LEU A 21 0.25 5.75 6.34
C LEU A 21 -0.40 6.37 7.58
N ARG A 22 -0.01 7.58 7.98
CA ARG A 22 -0.66 8.31 9.09
C ARG A 22 -2.15 8.56 8.85
N HIS A 23 -2.57 8.61 7.59
CA HIS A 23 -3.97 8.79 7.20
C HIS A 23 -4.68 7.48 6.85
N CYS A 24 -4.01 6.34 7.05
CA CYS A 24 -4.52 5.01 6.73
C CYS A 24 -4.73 4.17 8.00
N ARG A 25 -5.55 3.13 7.88
CA ARG A 25 -5.63 2.05 8.86
C ARG A 25 -4.99 0.81 8.27
N ALA A 26 -3.90 0.34 8.88
CA ALA A 26 -3.19 -0.85 8.47
C ALA A 26 -3.39 -1.98 9.49
N SER A 27 -3.63 -3.19 8.98
CA SER A 27 -3.85 -4.42 9.74
C SER A 27 -3.28 -5.62 8.98
N VAL A 28 -2.85 -6.67 9.70
CA VAL A 28 -2.69 -8.00 9.11
C VAL A 28 -4.04 -8.69 9.26
N GLU A 29 -4.64 -9.11 8.15
CA GLU A 29 -5.93 -9.80 8.10
C GLU A 29 -5.75 -11.13 7.35
N GLU A 30 -6.47 -12.17 7.75
CA GLU A 30 -6.59 -13.39 6.94
C GLU A 30 -7.51 -13.09 5.76
N VAL A 31 -7.00 -13.30 4.55
CA VAL A 31 -7.73 -13.10 3.30
C VAL A 31 -7.94 -14.45 2.65
N GLU A 32 -9.19 -14.75 2.28
CA GLU A 32 -9.51 -15.94 1.50
C GLU A 32 -8.94 -15.79 0.09
N VAL A 33 -8.00 -16.67 -0.25
CA VAL A 33 -7.45 -16.76 -1.60
C VAL A 33 -8.12 -17.95 -2.29
N ALA A 34 -9.15 -17.65 -3.07
CA ALA A 34 -9.83 -18.66 -3.87
C ALA A 34 -8.89 -19.16 -4.98
N PHE A 35 -8.24 -20.31 -4.76
CA PHE A 35 -7.65 -21.08 -5.84
C PHE A 35 -8.72 -22.05 -6.36
N ASP A 36 -9.10 -21.94 -7.64
CA ASP A 36 -10.15 -22.73 -8.32
C ASP A 36 -10.01 -24.28 -8.20
N TRP A 37 -8.91 -24.78 -7.64
CA TRP A 37 -8.45 -26.18 -7.69
C TRP A 37 -8.00 -26.73 -6.32
N VAL A 38 -7.87 -25.87 -5.30
CA VAL A 38 -7.57 -26.27 -3.91
C VAL A 38 -8.49 -25.43 -3.03
N GLY A 39 -9.38 -26.07 -2.26
CA GLY A 39 -10.42 -25.38 -1.46
C GLY A 39 -9.86 -24.28 -0.56
N ASP A 40 -10.74 -23.38 -0.09
CA ASP A 40 -10.43 -22.13 0.62
C ASP A 40 -9.13 -22.18 1.43
N ILE A 41 -8.09 -21.55 0.89
CA ILE A 41 -6.85 -21.27 1.61
C ILE A 41 -6.98 -19.84 2.14
N THR A 42 -6.95 -19.69 3.46
CA THR A 42 -6.77 -18.36 4.06
C THR A 42 -5.29 -18.02 4.08
N GLU A 43 -4.95 -16.86 3.53
CA GLU A 43 -3.59 -16.31 3.57
C GLU A 43 -3.58 -15.00 4.37
N GLU A 44 -2.72 -14.91 5.39
CA GLU A 44 -2.44 -13.62 6.03
C GLU A 44 -1.89 -12.63 5.00
N ALA A 45 -2.53 -11.47 4.92
CA ALA A 45 -2.13 -10.36 4.08
C ALA A 45 -2.15 -9.03 4.87
N VAL A 46 -1.25 -8.12 4.50
CA VAL A 46 -1.26 -6.75 5.03
C VAL A 46 -2.32 -5.95 4.29
N VAL A 47 -3.40 -5.59 4.98
CA VAL A 47 -4.50 -4.77 4.46
C VAL A 47 -4.31 -3.33 4.91
N VAL A 48 -4.31 -2.40 3.94
CA VAL A 48 -4.22 -0.95 4.17
C VAL A 48 -5.50 -0.30 3.68
N ARG A 49 -6.33 0.12 4.64
CA ARG A 49 -7.57 0.86 4.40
C ARG A 49 -7.26 2.35 4.33
N ALA A 50 -7.45 2.96 3.17
CA ALA A 50 -7.06 4.34 2.90
C ALA A 50 -8.19 5.15 2.23
N PRO A 51 -8.31 6.45 2.51
CA PRO A 51 -9.21 7.34 1.77
C PRO A 51 -8.73 7.61 0.34
N ILE A 52 -9.60 8.10 -0.53
CA ILE A 52 -9.21 8.65 -1.84
C ILE A 52 -8.65 10.07 -1.63
N PRO A 53 -7.55 10.50 -2.29
CA PRO A 53 -6.77 9.79 -3.32
C PRO A 53 -5.60 8.94 -2.78
N ILE A 54 -5.47 8.77 -1.47
CA ILE A 54 -4.36 8.03 -0.85
C ILE A 54 -4.34 6.56 -1.29
N ALA A 55 -5.51 5.91 -1.37
CA ALA A 55 -5.62 4.52 -1.83
C ALA A 55 -5.06 4.32 -3.25
N GLU A 56 -5.36 5.23 -4.16
CA GLU A 56 -4.85 5.21 -5.53
C GLU A 56 -3.34 5.42 -5.56
N ALA A 57 -2.84 6.36 -4.75
CA ALA A 57 -1.40 6.60 -4.63
C ALA A 57 -0.66 5.37 -4.11
N LEU A 58 -1.16 4.73 -3.04
CA LEU A 58 -0.56 3.51 -2.49
C LEU A 58 -0.53 2.35 -3.48
N THR A 59 -1.57 2.23 -4.31
CA THR A 59 -1.65 1.21 -5.37
C THR A 59 -0.67 1.50 -6.50
N SER A 60 -0.41 2.78 -6.79
CA SER A 60 0.54 3.22 -7.83
C SER A 60 2.01 3.17 -7.41
N LEU A 61 2.30 2.88 -6.13
CA LEU A 61 3.65 2.83 -5.61
C LEU A 61 4.46 1.69 -6.28
N PRO A 62 5.78 1.87 -6.46
CA PRO A 62 6.66 0.80 -6.88
C PRO A 62 6.57 -0.42 -5.95
N PRO A 63 6.75 -1.66 -6.46
CA PRO A 63 6.68 -2.87 -5.62
C PRO A 63 7.62 -2.82 -4.41
N GLN A 64 8.78 -2.20 -4.56
CA GLN A 64 9.76 -2.04 -3.48
C GLN A 64 9.22 -1.18 -2.32
N ASP A 65 8.44 -0.13 -2.63
CA ASP A 65 7.88 0.75 -1.61
C ASP A 65 6.64 0.11 -0.96
N ARG A 66 5.84 -0.64 -1.74
CA ARG A 66 4.74 -1.46 -1.21
C ARG A 66 5.23 -2.55 -0.26
N LYS A 67 6.32 -3.26 -0.62
CA LYS A 67 6.99 -4.22 0.26
C LYS A 67 7.46 -3.59 1.57
N ARG A 68 8.09 -2.40 1.52
CA ARG A 68 8.52 -1.68 2.73
C ARG A 68 7.36 -1.36 3.65
N ILE A 69 6.21 -0.99 3.11
CA ILE A 69 4.99 -0.78 3.92
C ILE A 69 4.55 -2.09 4.55
N ALA A 70 4.53 -3.19 3.80
CA ALA A 70 4.17 -4.51 4.31
C ALA A 70 5.07 -4.94 5.47
N GLU A 71 6.39 -4.80 5.32
CA GLU A 71 7.39 -5.07 6.36
C GLU A 71 7.20 -4.16 7.59
N ALA A 72 6.95 -2.87 7.39
CA ALA A 72 6.73 -1.92 8.47
C ALA A 72 5.51 -2.28 9.32
N VAL A 73 4.41 -2.67 8.66
CA VAL A 73 3.17 -3.08 9.33
C VAL A 73 3.36 -4.43 10.05
N ALA A 74 3.99 -5.41 9.39
CA ALA A 74 4.26 -6.71 9.99
C ALA A 74 5.21 -6.61 11.20
N SER A 75 6.23 -5.76 11.13
CA SER A 75 7.15 -5.48 12.24
C SER A 75 6.42 -4.90 13.45
N GLY A 76 5.49 -3.96 13.23
CA GLY A 76 4.69 -3.37 14.30
C GLY A 76 3.70 -4.36 14.95
N GLN A 77 3.33 -5.44 14.25
CA GLN A 77 2.43 -6.48 14.75
C GLN A 77 3.16 -7.74 15.27
N GLN A 78 4.51 -7.76 15.22
CA GLN A 78 5.35 -8.89 15.63
C GLN A 78 5.01 -10.20 14.88
N THR A 79 4.50 -10.09 13.66
CA THR A 79 4.19 -11.25 12.82
C THR A 79 5.49 -11.82 12.23
N ALA A 80 5.71 -13.13 12.36
CA ALA A 80 6.89 -13.81 11.81
C ALA A 80 6.84 -14.00 10.28
N LYS A 81 5.65 -13.86 9.69
CA LYS A 81 5.42 -14.02 8.26
C LYS A 81 5.87 -12.77 7.49
N GLN A 82 6.78 -12.97 6.54
CA GLN A 82 7.20 -11.91 5.62
C GLN A 82 6.10 -11.71 4.57
N HIS A 83 5.69 -10.45 4.40
CA HIS A 83 4.71 -10.05 3.40
C HIS A 83 5.43 -9.29 2.29
N GLU A 84 5.33 -9.79 1.05
CA GLU A 84 5.98 -9.17 -0.11
C GLU A 84 5.20 -7.95 -0.63
N ASP A 85 3.93 -7.80 -0.24
CA ASP A 85 3.05 -6.78 -0.77
C ASP A 85 1.92 -6.35 0.18
N ILE A 86 1.20 -5.28 -0.17
CA ILE A 86 0.02 -4.78 0.54
C ILE A 86 -1.26 -4.87 -0.29
N CYS A 87 -2.36 -5.24 0.35
CA CYS A 87 -3.72 -5.12 -0.19
C CYS A 87 -4.28 -3.75 0.19
N VAL A 88 -4.51 -2.89 -0.80
CA VAL A 88 -5.07 -1.55 -0.56
C VAL A 88 -6.58 -1.60 -0.73
N VAL A 89 -7.30 -1.18 0.31
CA VAL A 89 -8.76 -1.12 0.32
C VAL A 89 -9.19 0.33 0.50
N THR A 90 -10.16 0.78 -0.28
CA THR A 90 -10.68 2.15 -0.12
C THR A 90 -11.56 2.21 1.12
N ALA A 91 -11.33 3.18 1.99
CA ALA A 91 -12.18 3.45 3.15
C ALA A 91 -13.45 4.21 2.70
N ASP A 92 -14.62 3.62 2.94
CA ASP A 92 -15.91 4.19 2.50
C ASP A 92 -16.13 5.62 3.00
N GLY A 93 -16.53 6.51 2.09
CA GLY A 93 -16.95 7.88 2.40
C GLY A 93 -15.84 8.84 2.87
N SER A 94 -14.58 8.42 2.87
CA SER A 94 -13.46 9.22 3.34
C SER A 94 -12.66 9.79 2.17
N GLN A 95 -12.71 11.11 1.99
CA GLN A 95 -11.79 11.85 1.12
C GLN A 95 -10.70 12.51 1.97
N ALA A 96 -9.44 12.27 1.60
CA ALA A 96 -8.33 13.00 2.15
C ALA A 96 -8.25 14.39 1.50
N ASN A 97 -8.00 15.42 2.32
CA ASN A 97 -7.88 16.81 1.89
C ASN A 97 -6.53 17.39 2.30
N GLY A 98 -6.13 18.49 1.67
CA GLY A 98 -4.94 19.26 2.04
C GLY A 98 -3.63 18.67 1.51
N ALA A 99 -2.53 18.88 2.25
CA ALA A 99 -1.18 18.54 1.78
C ALA A 99 -0.98 17.06 1.42
N VAL A 100 -1.67 16.15 2.13
CA VAL A 100 -1.57 14.71 1.84
C VAL A 100 -2.26 14.33 0.53
N ALA A 101 -3.38 14.98 0.19
CA ALA A 101 -4.08 14.74 -1.08
C ALA A 101 -3.21 15.17 -2.27
N LEU A 102 -2.57 16.34 -2.16
CA LEU A 102 -1.62 16.82 -3.17
C LEU A 102 -0.41 15.89 -3.32
N LEU A 103 0.14 15.38 -2.21
CA LEU A 103 1.23 14.39 -2.26
C LEU A 103 0.80 13.12 -2.99
N SER A 104 -0.40 12.62 -2.71
CA SER A 104 -0.97 11.45 -3.38
C SER A 104 -1.10 11.68 -4.88
N GLU A 105 -1.62 12.83 -5.32
CA GLU A 105 -1.72 13.18 -6.74
C GLU A 105 -0.35 13.23 -7.43
N LEU A 106 0.66 13.82 -6.77
CA LEU A 106 2.02 13.86 -7.30
C LEU A 106 2.62 12.47 -7.49
N LEU A 107 2.37 11.55 -6.55
CA LEU A 107 2.84 10.17 -6.65
C LEU A 107 2.15 9.41 -7.79
N ILE A 108 0.84 9.57 -7.91
CA ILE A 108 0.05 8.98 -9.02
C ILE A 108 0.58 9.50 -10.37
N HIS A 109 0.76 10.81 -10.49
CA HIS A 109 1.26 11.43 -11.72
C HIS A 109 2.69 10.97 -12.05
N ARG A 110 3.56 10.84 -11.05
CA ARG A 110 4.91 10.29 -11.23
C ARG A 110 4.86 8.85 -11.76
N ALA A 111 4.03 8.00 -11.17
CA ALA A 111 3.87 6.61 -11.61
C ALA A 111 3.40 6.54 -13.07
N MET A 112 2.44 7.41 -13.44
CA MET A 112 1.96 7.53 -14.81
C MET A 112 3.07 7.94 -15.79
N MET A 113 3.86 8.97 -15.48
CA MET A 113 4.97 9.40 -16.33
C MET A 113 6.03 8.29 -16.51
N VAL A 114 6.33 7.55 -15.45
CA VAL A 114 7.24 6.40 -15.52
C VAL A 114 6.68 5.33 -16.46
N SER A 115 5.40 4.95 -16.31
CA SER A 115 4.73 3.97 -17.17
C SER A 115 4.71 4.37 -18.66
N VAL A 116 4.46 5.64 -18.95
CA VAL A 116 4.50 6.17 -20.32
C VAL A 116 5.93 6.12 -20.88
N SER A 117 6.92 6.47 -20.07
CA SER A 117 8.34 6.51 -20.51
C SER A 117 8.96 5.13 -20.73
N THR A 118 8.48 4.10 -20.02
CA THR A 118 8.98 2.72 -20.15
C THR A 118 8.24 1.92 -21.23
N GLY A 119 7.29 2.54 -21.93
CA GLY A 119 6.50 1.88 -22.96
C GLY A 119 5.61 0.79 -22.38
N GLY A 120 4.66 1.18 -21.53
CA GLY A 120 3.63 0.32 -20.92
C GLY A 120 3.03 -0.74 -21.87
N PRO A 121 2.42 -1.79 -21.31
CA PRO A 121 2.19 -3.08 -22.00
C PRO A 121 1.64 -2.83 -23.39
N ARG A 122 2.41 -3.26 -24.39
CA ARG A 122 2.03 -3.17 -25.80
C ARG A 122 0.68 -3.88 -25.92
N PHE A 123 -0.40 -3.11 -26.09
CA PHE A 123 -1.69 -3.66 -26.47
C PHE A 123 -1.45 -4.42 -27.78
N ARG A 124 -1.41 -5.75 -27.69
CA ARG A 124 -1.27 -6.65 -28.82
C ARG A 124 -2.69 -6.91 -29.32
N THR A 125 -3.08 -6.15 -30.34
CA THR A 125 -4.20 -6.49 -31.23
C THR A 125 -3.99 -7.85 -31.88
#